data_AF-A0A1Z9JK03-F1
#
_entry.id   AF-A0A1Z9JK03-F1
#
_cell.length_a   1.000
_cell.length_b   1.000
_cell.length_c   1.000
_cell.angle_alpha   90.00
_cell.angle_beta   90.00
_cell.angle_gamma   90.00
#
_symmetry.space_group_name_H-M   'P 1'
#
loop_
_entity.id
_entity.type
_entity.pdbx_description
1 polymer ?
#
loop_
_entity_poly.entity_id
_entity_poly.type
_entity_poly.pdbx_seq_one_letter_code
_entity_poly.pdbx_strand_id
1 'polypeptide(L)'
;LSEKPWGVTVDLAMPCATQNEISTEEAKMLLANGCMGVAEGANMPTEIGGIHAFLGAKILFGPAKAANAGGVAMSGLEMSQNSERRSWSNDELRTLLRELMTGIHASCQEAGKQKDGWTNYMAGANIAGFKKVADAMLAFGVV
;
A
#
# COMPACT_ATOMS: atom_id res chain seq x y z
N LEU A 1 -22.28 14.41 -16.00
CA LEU A 1 -21.97 14.90 -14.65
C LEU A 1 -20.83 14.02 -14.13
N SER A 2 -19.65 14.60 -13.88
CA SER A 2 -18.45 13.86 -13.45
C SER A 2 -18.32 13.97 -11.94
N GLU A 3 -19.09 13.17 -11.21
CA GLU A 3 -19.01 13.09 -9.75
C GLU A 3 -18.04 11.99 -9.32
N LYS A 4 -17.26 12.22 -8.26
CA LYS A 4 -16.37 11.22 -7.68
C LYS A 4 -17.17 10.24 -6.80
N PRO A 5 -16.75 8.97 -6.69
CA PRO A 5 -17.56 7.94 -6.02
C PRO A 5 -17.54 7.99 -4.48
N TRP A 6 -16.84 8.95 -3.87
CA TRP A 6 -16.57 8.96 -2.42
C TRP A 6 -17.80 9.24 -1.54
N GLY A 7 -18.90 9.71 -2.13
CA GLY A 7 -20.19 9.86 -1.44
C GLY A 7 -20.96 8.56 -1.25
N VAL A 8 -20.55 7.46 -1.88
CA VAL A 8 -21.23 6.16 -1.78
C VAL A 8 -20.85 5.47 -0.46
N THR A 9 -21.85 4.89 0.22
CA THR A 9 -21.63 4.07 1.41
C THR A 9 -20.90 2.78 1.04
N VAL A 10 -19.71 2.58 1.61
CA VAL A 10 -18.84 1.42 1.37
C VAL A 10 -18.10 1.04 2.63
N ASP A 11 -17.79 -0.25 2.79
CA ASP A 11 -16.89 -0.71 3.85
C ASP A 11 -15.42 -0.42 3.50
N LEU A 12 -15.06 -0.54 2.22
CA LEU A 12 -13.68 -0.38 1.73
C LEU A 12 -13.63 0.58 0.53
N ALA A 13 -12.63 1.46 0.53
CA ALA A 13 -12.33 2.35 -0.60
C ALA A 13 -10.97 2.03 -1.22
N MET A 14 -10.91 2.01 -2.55
CA MET A 14 -9.69 1.72 -3.32
C MET A 14 -9.44 2.84 -4.34
N PRO A 15 -8.78 3.95 -3.92
CA PRO A 15 -8.42 5.03 -4.84
C PRO A 15 -7.29 4.61 -5.78
N CYS A 16 -7.61 4.55 -7.08
CA CYS A 16 -6.78 3.97 -8.13
C CYS A 16 -6.64 4.85 -9.37
N ALA A 17 -7.11 6.11 -9.35
CA ALA A 17 -7.12 6.95 -10.56
C ALA A 17 -5.90 7.87 -10.64
N THR A 18 -5.78 8.86 -9.75
CA THR A 18 -4.76 9.90 -9.81
C THR A 18 -4.30 10.33 -8.41
N GLN A 19 -3.19 11.07 -8.35
CA GLN A 19 -2.78 11.77 -7.15
C GLN A 19 -3.88 12.72 -6.64
N ASN A 20 -4.00 12.87 -5.32
CA ASN A 20 -4.97 13.75 -4.65
C ASN A 20 -6.43 13.61 -5.15
N GLU A 21 -6.86 12.40 -5.52
CA GLU A 21 -8.25 12.15 -5.91
C GLU A 21 -9.22 12.07 -4.72
N ILE A 22 -8.73 11.77 -3.52
CA ILE A 22 -9.47 11.89 -2.25
C ILE A 22 -8.98 13.13 -1.52
N SER A 23 -9.84 14.14 -1.44
CA SER A 23 -9.64 15.32 -0.62
C SER A 23 -9.88 15.04 0.86
N THR A 24 -9.45 15.98 1.71
CA THR A 24 -9.68 15.91 3.16
C THR A 24 -11.18 15.80 3.53
N GLU A 25 -12.06 16.47 2.79
CA GLU A 25 -13.50 16.42 3.06
C GLU A 25 -14.13 15.10 2.58
N GLU A 26 -13.67 14.56 1.44
CA GLU A 26 -14.10 13.25 0.95
C GLU A 26 -13.64 12.12 1.89
N ALA A 27 -12.45 12.24 2.50
CA ALA A 27 -11.99 11.30 3.52
C ALA A 27 -12.88 11.29 4.77
N LYS A 28 -13.29 12.47 5.26
CA LYS A 28 -14.25 12.58 6.38
C LYS A 28 -15.61 12.02 6.01
N MET A 29 -16.05 12.22 4.77
CA MET A 29 -17.32 11.68 4.26
C MET A 29 -17.29 10.15 4.24
N LEU A 30 -16.21 9.55 3.74
CA LEU A 30 -16.02 8.09 3.78
C LEU A 30 -16.07 7.54 5.20
N LEU A 31 -15.41 8.21 6.16
CA LEU A 31 -15.47 7.83 7.57
C LEU A 31 -16.88 7.93 8.15
N ALA A 32 -17.60 9.01 7.85
CA ALA A 32 -18.99 9.20 8.29
C ALA A 32 -19.93 8.14 7.69
N ASN A 33 -19.62 7.65 6.50
CA ASN A 33 -20.34 6.57 5.81
C ASN A 33 -19.95 5.16 6.28
N GLY A 34 -19.10 5.02 7.31
CA GLY A 34 -18.74 3.72 7.87
C GLY A 34 -17.58 3.00 7.18
N CYS A 35 -16.84 3.68 6.31
CA CYS A 35 -15.64 3.11 5.68
C CYS A 35 -14.65 2.64 6.74
N MET A 36 -14.34 1.34 6.73
CA MET A 36 -13.46 0.68 7.69
C MET A 36 -12.04 0.46 7.13
N GLY A 37 -11.82 0.72 5.84
CA GLY A 37 -10.50 0.61 5.25
C GLY A 37 -10.32 1.30 3.91
N VAL A 38 -9.10 1.76 3.66
CA VAL A 38 -8.67 2.38 2.42
C VAL A 38 -7.38 1.71 1.96
N ALA A 39 -7.30 1.29 0.70
CA ALA A 39 -6.08 0.74 0.11
C ALA A 39 -5.72 1.52 -1.16
N GLU A 40 -4.62 2.26 -1.12
CA GLU A 40 -4.23 3.15 -2.21
C GLU A 40 -3.62 2.38 -3.38
N GLY A 41 -4.32 2.37 -4.53
CA GLY A 41 -3.83 1.80 -5.77
C GLY A 41 -3.04 2.82 -6.62
N ALA A 42 -3.46 4.08 -6.61
CA ALA A 42 -2.72 5.15 -7.28
C ALA A 42 -1.52 5.62 -6.43
N ASN A 43 -0.65 6.45 -7.02
CA ASN A 43 0.47 7.06 -6.30
C ASN A 43 0.01 8.33 -5.57
N MET A 44 -0.01 8.28 -4.24
CA MET A 44 -0.45 9.37 -3.35
C MET A 44 -1.86 9.92 -3.69
N PRO A 45 -2.91 9.07 -3.75
CA PRO A 45 -4.25 9.52 -4.10
C PRO A 45 -4.95 10.30 -3.00
N THR A 46 -4.57 10.11 -1.73
CA THR A 46 -5.20 10.81 -0.62
C THR A 46 -4.40 12.05 -0.25
N GLU A 47 -5.08 13.19 -0.14
CA GLU A 47 -4.47 14.40 0.43
C GLU A 47 -3.98 14.15 1.86
N ILE A 48 -2.94 14.87 2.29
CA ILE A 48 -2.34 14.74 3.62
C ILE A 48 -3.39 14.85 4.74
N GLY A 49 -4.33 15.79 4.63
CA GLY A 49 -5.42 15.95 5.61
C GLY A 49 -6.35 14.73 5.67
N GLY A 50 -6.62 14.08 4.53
CA GLY A 50 -7.38 12.83 4.46
C GLY A 50 -6.63 11.65 5.08
N ILE A 51 -5.32 11.54 4.81
CA ILE A 51 -4.46 10.53 5.46
C ILE A 51 -4.51 10.70 6.98
N HIS A 52 -4.37 11.93 7.49
CA HIS A 52 -4.47 12.21 8.92
C HIS A 52 -5.84 11.86 9.49
N ALA A 53 -6.93 12.12 8.76
CA ALA A 53 -8.27 11.73 9.18
C ALA A 53 -8.39 10.20 9.31
N PHE A 54 -7.94 9.43 8.31
CA PHE A 54 -7.99 7.97 8.35
C PHE A 54 -7.12 7.38 9.47
N LEU A 55 -5.90 7.88 9.65
CA LEU A 55 -5.01 7.43 10.73
C LEU A 55 -5.57 7.81 12.12
N GLY A 56 -6.16 9.01 12.25
CA GLY A 56 -6.81 9.45 13.49
C GLY A 56 -8.03 8.61 13.86
N ALA A 57 -8.80 8.20 12.85
CA ALA A 57 -9.92 7.26 13.03
C ALA A 57 -9.49 5.81 13.24
N LYS A 58 -8.20 5.49 13.11
CA LYS A 58 -7.61 4.15 13.26
C LYS A 58 -8.24 3.08 12.36
N ILE A 59 -8.76 3.45 11.18
CA ILE A 59 -9.22 2.50 10.18
C ILE A 59 -8.04 1.75 9.53
N LEU A 60 -8.32 0.69 8.76
CA LEU A 60 -7.29 -0.01 7.99
C LEU A 60 -6.81 0.84 6.82
N PHE A 61 -5.65 1.48 6.94
CA PHE A 61 -5.11 2.34 5.89
C PHE A 61 -3.87 1.70 5.22
N GLY A 62 -4.02 1.16 4.02
CA GLY A 62 -2.96 0.60 3.19
C GLY A 62 -2.32 1.66 2.28
N PRO A 63 -1.11 2.15 2.60
CA PRO A 63 -0.48 3.23 1.84
C PRO A 63 -0.01 2.77 0.44
N ALA A 64 0.01 3.70 -0.52
CA ALA A 64 0.32 3.40 -1.92
C ALA A 64 1.59 2.55 -2.09
N LYS A 65 2.69 2.96 -1.44
CA LYS A 65 4.01 2.30 -1.50
C LYS A 65 4.02 0.80 -1.11
N ALA A 66 2.98 0.32 -0.44
CA ALA A 66 2.79 -1.08 -0.09
C ALA A 66 1.64 -1.70 -0.89
N ALA A 67 0.46 -1.06 -0.93
CA ALA A 67 -0.74 -1.60 -1.53
C ALA A 67 -0.63 -1.77 -3.06
N ASN A 68 0.03 -0.85 -3.76
CA ASN A 68 0.20 -0.90 -5.21
C ASN A 68 1.52 -1.50 -5.69
N ALA A 69 2.36 -1.98 -4.76
CA ALA A 69 3.69 -2.52 -5.05
C ALA A 69 3.67 -3.77 -5.95
N GLY A 70 2.51 -4.41 -6.09
CA GLY A 70 2.32 -5.57 -6.96
C GLY A 70 2.73 -5.30 -8.42
N GLY A 71 2.53 -4.09 -8.93
CA GLY A 71 2.96 -3.74 -10.30
C GLY A 71 4.48 -3.83 -10.46
N VAL A 72 5.24 -3.21 -9.55
CA VAL A 72 6.71 -3.26 -9.54
C VAL A 72 7.22 -4.69 -9.28
N ALA A 73 6.54 -5.43 -8.39
CA ALA A 73 6.86 -6.82 -8.11
C ALA A 73 6.74 -7.70 -9.37
N MET A 74 5.67 -7.53 -10.15
CA MET A 74 5.49 -8.23 -11.42
C MET A 74 6.57 -7.87 -12.45
N SER A 75 6.99 -6.60 -12.53
CA SER A 75 8.13 -6.22 -13.38
C SER A 75 9.43 -6.91 -12.95
N GLY A 76 9.67 -7.07 -11.65
CA GLY A 76 10.80 -7.85 -11.14
C GLY A 76 10.73 -9.32 -11.55
N LEU A 77 9.55 -9.93 -11.46
CA LEU A 77 9.31 -11.31 -11.92
C LEU A 77 9.52 -11.46 -13.44
N GLU A 78 9.12 -10.47 -14.23
CA GLU A 78 9.38 -10.42 -15.67
C GLU A 78 10.89 -10.43 -15.98
N MET A 79 11.68 -9.64 -15.25
CA MET A 79 13.15 -9.64 -15.37
C MET A 79 13.75 -11.01 -15.05
N SER A 80 13.24 -11.71 -14.02
CA SER A 80 13.67 -13.07 -13.68
C SER A 80 13.34 -14.07 -14.79
N GLN A 81 12.11 -14.06 -15.34
CA GLN A 81 11.73 -14.91 -16.48
C GLN A 81 12.68 -14.72 -17.67
N ASN A 82 13.02 -13.47 -17.98
CA ASN A 82 13.92 -13.13 -19.08
C ASN A 82 15.34 -13.67 -18.83
N SER A 83 15.85 -13.56 -17.60
CA SER A 83 17.16 -14.11 -17.22
C SER A 83 17.18 -15.64 -17.27
N GLU A 84 16.10 -16.30 -16.85
CA GLU A 84 15.97 -17.76 -16.85
C GLU A 84 15.65 -18.34 -18.24
N ARG A 85 15.21 -17.50 -19.19
CA ARG A 85 14.66 -17.91 -20.49
C ARG A 85 13.51 -18.91 -20.35
N ARG A 86 12.70 -18.72 -19.30
CA ARG A 86 11.54 -19.55 -18.99
C ARG A 86 10.32 -18.67 -18.83
N SER A 87 9.21 -19.09 -19.42
CA SER A 87 7.90 -18.52 -19.15
C SER A 87 7.22 -19.32 -18.04
N TRP A 88 6.67 -18.61 -17.06
CA TRP A 88 5.83 -19.21 -16.03
C TRP A 88 4.36 -19.19 -16.45
N SER A 89 3.60 -20.16 -15.95
CA SER A 89 2.16 -20.18 -16.07
C SER A 89 1.52 -19.06 -15.24
N ASN A 90 0.26 -18.73 -15.55
CA ASN A 90 -0.50 -17.75 -14.79
C ASN A 90 -0.64 -18.14 -13.30
N ASP A 91 -0.75 -19.43 -12.99
CA ASP A 91 -0.92 -19.89 -11.62
C ASP A 91 0.40 -19.83 -10.82
N GLU A 92 1.54 -20.10 -11.46
CA GLU A 92 2.87 -19.84 -10.88
C GLU A 92 3.04 -18.34 -10.59
N LEU A 93 2.73 -17.47 -11.57
CA LEU A 93 2.82 -16.01 -11.40
C LEU A 93 1.92 -15.49 -10.28
N ARG A 94 0.67 -15.99 -10.20
CA ARG A 94 -0.25 -15.62 -9.12
C ARG A 94 0.27 -16.03 -7.74
N THR A 95 0.88 -17.22 -7.65
CA THR A 95 1.45 -17.72 -6.39
C THR A 95 2.60 -16.81 -5.95
N LEU A 96 3.53 -16.51 -6.86
CA LEU A 96 4.66 -15.62 -6.58
C LEU A 96 4.19 -14.21 -6.19
N LEU A 97 3.24 -13.63 -6.92
CA LEU A 97 2.68 -12.32 -6.59
C LEU A 97 2.03 -12.32 -5.20
N ARG A 98 1.26 -13.36 -4.87
CA ARG A 98 0.60 -13.49 -3.57
C ARG A 98 1.61 -13.60 -2.44
N GLU A 99 2.68 -14.37 -2.62
CA GLU A 99 3.77 -14.49 -1.66
C GLU A 99 4.47 -13.14 -1.43
N LEU A 100 4.79 -12.42 -2.51
CA LEU A 100 5.40 -11.09 -2.43
C LEU A 100 4.52 -10.09 -1.69
N MET A 101 3.22 -10.01 -2.03
CA MET A 101 2.29 -9.10 -1.36
C MET A 101 2.05 -9.49 0.10
N THR A 102 2.03 -10.79 0.42
CA THR A 102 1.94 -11.28 1.80
C THR A 102 3.18 -10.90 2.61
N GLY A 103 4.37 -11.00 2.01
CA GLY A 103 5.62 -10.56 2.64
C GLY A 103 5.67 -9.06 2.90
N ILE A 104 5.21 -8.24 1.94
CA ILE A 104 5.09 -6.78 2.09
C ILE A 104 4.14 -6.45 3.25
N HIS A 105 2.96 -7.08 3.27
CA HIS A 105 1.98 -6.90 4.34
C HIS A 105 2.56 -7.27 5.70
N ALA A 106 3.19 -8.45 5.83
CA ALA A 106 3.79 -8.91 7.07
C ALA A 106 4.86 -7.95 7.59
N SER A 107 5.72 -7.45 6.70
CA SER A 107 6.78 -6.49 7.05
C SER A 107 6.19 -5.15 7.53
N CYS A 108 5.15 -4.65 6.85
CA CYS A 108 4.44 -3.44 7.28
C CYS A 108 3.74 -3.64 8.63
N GLN A 109 3.15 -4.82 8.85
CA GLN A 109 2.46 -5.15 10.08
C GLN A 109 3.43 -5.23 11.26
N GLU A 110 4.55 -5.93 11.10
CA GLU A 110 5.59 -6.08 12.13
C GLU A 110 6.17 -4.71 12.51
N ALA A 111 6.58 -3.91 11.53
CA ALA A 111 7.19 -2.60 11.78
C ALA A 111 6.18 -1.53 12.24
N GLY A 112 4.90 -1.68 11.90
CA GLY A 112 3.85 -0.70 12.17
C GLY A 112 3.00 -1.00 13.41
N LYS A 113 3.17 -2.16 14.04
CA LYS A 113 2.35 -2.60 15.19
C LYS A 113 2.56 -1.67 16.39
N GLN A 114 1.45 -1.15 16.91
CA GLN A 114 1.41 -0.30 18.09
C GLN A 114 1.19 -1.12 19.36
N LYS A 115 1.45 -0.51 20.52
CA LYS A 115 1.32 -1.16 21.83
C LYS A 115 -0.12 -1.59 22.15
N ASP A 116 -1.11 -0.88 21.62
CA ASP A 116 -2.54 -1.16 21.77
C ASP A 116 -3.06 -2.23 20.78
N GLY A 117 -2.18 -2.81 19.95
CA GLY A 117 -2.52 -3.83 18.97
C GLY A 117 -2.97 -3.29 17.61
N TRP A 118 -3.22 -1.98 17.48
CA TRP A 118 -3.48 -1.35 16.19
C TRP A 118 -2.20 -1.34 15.33
N THR A 119 -2.34 -1.42 14.01
CA THR A 119 -1.21 -1.37 13.08
C THR A 119 -1.25 -0.09 12.26
N ASN A 120 -0.24 0.74 12.41
CA ASN A 120 -0.02 1.89 11.54
C ASN A 120 0.79 1.46 10.32
N TYR A 121 0.11 0.99 9.27
CA TYR A 121 0.75 0.53 8.04
C TYR A 121 1.51 1.64 7.31
N MET A 122 1.12 2.92 7.46
CA MET A 122 1.87 4.05 6.89
C MET A 122 3.27 4.14 7.49
N ALA A 123 3.38 4.08 8.82
CA ALA A 123 4.65 4.03 9.52
C ALA A 123 5.41 2.73 9.21
N GLY A 124 4.71 1.58 9.27
CA GLY A 124 5.31 0.27 9.02
C GLY A 124 5.95 0.16 7.64
N ALA A 125 5.27 0.62 6.59
CA ALA A 125 5.80 0.61 5.23
C ALA A 125 7.06 1.49 5.08
N ASN A 126 7.08 2.66 5.74
CA ASN A 126 8.25 3.55 5.72
C ASN A 126 9.44 2.93 6.46
N ILE A 127 9.20 2.40 7.66
CA ILE A 127 10.25 1.80 8.51
C ILE A 127 10.84 0.56 7.82
N ALA A 128 9.98 -0.35 7.35
CA ALA A 128 10.43 -1.59 6.72
C ALA A 128 11.20 -1.31 5.42
N GLY A 129 10.69 -0.42 4.56
CA GLY A 129 11.36 -0.03 3.33
C GLY A 129 12.72 0.64 3.58
N PHE A 130 12.75 1.60 4.50
CA PHE A 130 13.98 2.32 4.86
C PHE A 130 15.03 1.37 5.45
N LYS A 131 14.65 0.52 6.42
CA LYS A 131 15.57 -0.41 7.07
C LYS A 131 16.25 -1.33 6.06
N LYS A 132 15.50 -1.89 5.10
CA LYS A 132 16.06 -2.77 4.06
C LYS A 132 17.13 -2.07 3.22
N VAL A 133 16.91 -0.81 2.85
CA VAL A 133 17.90 -0.02 2.09
C VAL A 133 19.09 0.35 2.96
N ALA A 134 18.86 0.81 4.18
CA ALA A 134 19.92 1.19 5.11
C ALA A 134 20.85 0.01 5.45
N ASP A 135 20.30 -1.16 5.73
CA ASP A 135 21.06 -2.38 6.01
C ASP A 135 21.94 -2.77 4.80
N ALA A 136 21.42 -2.63 3.58
CA ALA A 136 22.21 -2.84 2.36
C ALA A 136 23.33 -1.80 2.24
N MET A 137 23.04 -0.51 2.40
CA MET A 137 24.07 0.54 2.35
C MET A 137 25.19 0.30 3.36
N LEU A 138 24.86 -0.10 4.58
CA LEU A 138 25.85 -0.44 5.61
C LEU A 138 26.71 -1.66 5.22
N ALA A 139 26.11 -2.67 4.59
CA ALA A 139 26.82 -3.88 4.16
C ALA A 139 27.78 -3.63 2.98
N PHE A 140 27.41 -2.75 2.04
CA PHE A 140 28.25 -2.39 0.89
C PHE A 140 29.29 -1.30 1.20
N GLY A 141 29.18 -0.65 2.37
CA GLY A 141 30.11 0.41 2.80
C GLY A 141 29.91 1.73 2.06
N VAL A 142 30.89 2.63 2.17
CA VAL A 142 30.88 3.90 1.44
C VAL A 142 31.33 3.64 0.00
N VAL A 143 30.41 3.77 -0.94
CA VAL A 143 30.61 3.62 -2.39
C VAL A 143 30.34 4.92 -3.13
#